data_AF-A0A5C6M3Y3-F1
#
_entry.id   AF-A0A5C6M3Y3-F1
#
_cell.length_a   1.000
_cell.length_b   1.000
_cell.length_c   1.000
_cell.angle_alpha   90.00
_cell.angle_beta   90.00
_cell.angle_gamma   90.00
#
_symmetry.space_group_name_H-M   'P 1'
#
loop_
_entity.id
_entity.type
_entity.pdbx_description
1 polymer ?
#
loop_
_entity_poly.entity_id
_entity_poly.type
_entity_poly.pdbx_seq_one_letter_code
_entity_poly.pdbx_strand_id
1 'polypeptide(L)'
;DCVTGSYMQSQRMITVGSDKLILYPGIGVSLLYDLAADPEELRDLSGEAGALGVKRRLFERLLQEQRVMGDALDLRVKFPELTGI
;
A
#
# COMPACT_ATOMS: atom_id res chain seq x y z
N ASP A 1 11.34 10.79 1.48
CA ASP A 1 11.79 9.48 1.95
C ASP A 1 10.62 8.49 1.91
N CYS A 2 10.86 7.19 1.71
CA CYS A 2 9.83 6.15 1.80
C CYS A 2 10.37 4.92 2.54
N VAL A 3 9.52 4.27 3.34
CA VAL A 3 9.88 3.04 4.06
C VAL A 3 9.09 1.87 3.48
N THR A 4 9.78 0.78 3.19
CA THR A 4 9.22 -0.46 2.65
C THR A 4 9.52 -1.63 3.59
N GLY A 5 8.50 -2.42 3.93
CA GLY A 5 8.63 -3.62 4.74
C GLY A 5 8.05 -4.84 4.01
N SER A 6 8.79 -5.94 4.00
CA SER A 6 8.32 -7.25 3.53
C SER A 6 8.42 -8.24 4.69
N TYR A 7 7.57 -8.08 5.71
CA TYR A 7 7.54 -9.01 6.84
C TYR A 7 6.79 -10.27 6.44
N MET A 8 7.55 -11.33 6.13
CA MET A 8 7.06 -12.60 5.57
C MET A 8 6.42 -12.42 4.19
N GLN A 9 6.40 -13.45 3.34
CA GLN A 9 5.93 -13.35 1.95
C GLN A 9 4.44 -12.94 1.79
N SER A 10 3.75 -12.62 2.89
CA SER A 10 2.31 -12.38 2.99
C SER A 10 1.90 -10.92 2.85
N GLN A 11 2.78 -9.95 3.08
CA GLN A 11 2.42 -8.53 3.02
C GLN A 11 3.43 -7.66 2.25
N ARG A 12 2.93 -6.55 1.72
CA ARG A 12 3.73 -5.43 1.21
C ARG A 12 3.22 -4.14 1.80
N MET A 13 4.12 -3.22 2.10
CA MET A 13 3.74 -1.91 2.62
C MET A 13 4.62 -0.82 2.02
N ILE A 14 4.03 0.37 1.93
CA ILE A 14 4.78 1.58 1.64
C ILE A 14 4.24 2.73 2.49
N THR A 15 5.16 3.54 3.00
CA THR A 15 4.85 4.83 3.62
C THR A 15 5.46 5.96 2.79
N VAL A 16 4.66 6.96 2.41
CA VAL A 16 5.12 8.16 1.70
C VAL A 16 4.51 9.39 2.38
N GLY A 17 5.35 10.22 3.01
CA GLY A 17 4.83 11.27 3.88
C GLY A 17 4.14 10.65 5.10
N SER A 18 2.89 11.05 5.38
CA SER A 18 2.08 10.43 6.44
C SER A 18 1.19 9.30 5.93
N ASP A 19 0.97 9.17 4.62
CA ASP A 19 0.11 8.11 4.11
C ASP A 19 0.85 6.76 4.11
N LYS A 20 0.17 5.74 4.61
CA LYS A 20 0.67 4.36 4.65
C LYS A 20 -0.33 3.42 3.99
N LEU A 21 0.17 2.65 3.02
CA LEU A 21 -0.57 1.57 2.37
C LEU A 21 -0.01 0.22 2.83
N ILE A 22 -0.88 -0.67 3.28
CA ILE A 22 -0.54 -2.07 3.56
C ILE A 22 -1.38 -2.97 2.66
N LEU A 23 -0.75 -3.94 2.03
CA LEU A 23 -1.38 -4.92 1.15
C LEU A 23 -1.17 -6.32 1.72
N TYR A 24 -2.24 -7.09 1.77
CA TYR A 24 -2.26 -8.52 2.06
C TYR A 24 -2.68 -9.30 0.80
N PRO A 25 -1.75 -9.58 -0.13
CA PRO A 25 -2.08 -10.11 -1.45
C PRO A 25 -2.63 -11.55 -1.42
N GLY A 26 -2.40 -12.27 -0.31
CA GLY A 26 -2.95 -13.61 -0.11
C GLY A 26 -4.47 -13.64 0.07
N ILE A 27 -5.06 -12.55 0.58
CA ILE A 27 -6.50 -12.44 0.88
C ILE A 27 -7.17 -11.25 0.18
N GLY A 28 -6.45 -10.48 -0.62
CA GLY A 28 -7.01 -9.35 -1.37
C GLY A 28 -7.39 -8.15 -0.50
N VAL A 29 -6.76 -7.99 0.68
CA VAL A 29 -7.04 -6.87 1.59
C VAL A 29 -6.01 -5.76 1.39
N SER A 30 -6.47 -4.52 1.33
CA SER A 30 -5.63 -3.32 1.28
C SER A 30 -6.10 -2.30 2.32
N LEU A 31 -5.20 -1.87 3.20
CA LEU A 31 -5.44 -0.95 4.31
C LEU A 31 -4.74 0.38 4.06
N LEU A 32 -5.33 1.48 4.52
CA LEU A 32 -4.82 2.84 4.35
C LEU A 32 -4.86 3.57 5.69
N TYR A 33 -3.74 4.18 6.06
CA TYR A 33 -3.62 4.95 7.30
C TYR A 33 -2.97 6.31 7.05
N ASP A 34 -3.35 7.30 7.86
CA ASP A 34 -2.65 8.59 7.97
C ASP A 34 -1.88 8.62 9.28
N LEU A 35 -0.58 8.36 9.22
CA LEU A 35 0.30 8.28 10.39
C LEU A 35 0.48 9.62 11.12
N ALA A 36 0.13 10.75 10.51
CA ALA A 36 0.19 12.04 11.19
C ALA A 36 -0.98 12.20 12.17
N ALA A 37 -2.16 11.74 11.78
CA ALA A 37 -3.37 11.77 12.59
C ALA A 37 -3.55 10.52 13.47
N ASP A 38 -3.04 9.37 13.02
CA ASP A 38 -3.17 8.05 13.63
C ASP A 38 -1.83 7.29 13.62
N PRO A 39 -0.86 7.68 14.48
CA PRO A 39 0.45 7.04 14.53
C PRO A 39 0.42 5.56 14.93
N GLU A 40 -0.67 5.12 15.57
CA GLU A 40 -0.88 3.75 16.05
C GLU A 40 -1.65 2.87 15.05
N GLU A 41 -2.03 3.40 13.88
CA GLU A 41 -2.69 2.67 12.79
C GLU A 41 -4.01 1.98 13.23
N LEU A 42 -4.77 2.64 14.11
CA LEU A 42 -6.01 2.10 14.68
C LEU A 42 -7.23 2.31 13.78
N ARG A 43 -7.20 3.31 12.88
CA ARG A 43 -8.31 3.66 12.00
C ARG A 43 -7.96 3.43 10.53
N ASP A 44 -8.46 2.33 9.97
CA ASP A 44 -8.38 2.09 8.52
C ASP A 44 -9.27 3.07 7.74
N LEU A 45 -8.65 3.82 6.83
CA LEU A 45 -9.29 4.80 5.96
C LEU A 45 -9.69 4.22 4.60
N SER A 46 -9.46 2.92 4.34
CA SER A 46 -9.66 2.31 3.02
C SER A 46 -11.09 2.38 2.47
N GLY A 47 -12.08 2.50 3.35
CA GLY A 47 -13.49 2.63 2.97
C GLY A 47 -13.97 4.08 2.81
N GLU A 48 -13.11 5.06 3.11
CA GLU A 48 -13.50 6.48 3.11
C GLU A 48 -13.52 7.07 1.70
N ALA A 49 -14.31 8.13 1.51
CA ALA A 49 -14.33 8.88 0.26
C ALA A 49 -12.93 9.46 -0.06
N GLY A 50 -12.44 9.21 -1.27
CA GLY A 50 -11.11 9.67 -1.71
C GLY A 50 -9.96 8.69 -1.41
N ALA A 51 -10.18 7.66 -0.59
CA ALA A 51 -9.15 6.67 -0.26
C ALA A 51 -8.58 5.96 -1.50
N LEU A 52 -9.43 5.66 -2.50
CA LEU A 52 -9.01 4.99 -3.72
C LEU A 52 -7.90 5.76 -4.47
N GLY A 53 -8.00 7.09 -4.56
CA GLY A 53 -6.99 7.91 -5.23
C GLY A 53 -5.65 7.89 -4.50
N VAL A 54 -5.68 7.96 -3.16
CA VAL A 54 -4.47 7.85 -2.32
C VAL A 54 -3.84 6.48 -2.46
N LYS A 55 -4.65 5.41 -2.38
CA LYS A 55 -4.19 4.03 -2.53
C LYS A 55 -3.54 3.78 -3.89
N ARG A 56 -4.12 4.29 -4.99
CA ARG A 56 -3.52 4.21 -6.34
C ARG A 56 -2.16 4.89 -6.42
N ARG A 57 -2.04 6.12 -5.92
CA ARG A 57 -0.75 6.85 -5.87
C ARG A 57 0.33 6.08 -5.10
N LEU A 58 -0.01 5.57 -3.93
CA LEU A 58 0.92 4.78 -3.12
C LEU A 58 1.24 3.44 -3.78
N PHE A 59 0.26 2.81 -4.42
CA PHE A 59 0.42 1.56 -5.14
C PHE A 59 1.39 1.69 -6.31
N GLU A 60 1.28 2.75 -7.12
CA GLU A 60 2.22 3.03 -8.19
C GLU A 60 3.64 3.23 -7.68
N ARG A 61 3.80 3.94 -6.55
CA ARG A 61 5.09 4.11 -5.91
C ARG A 61 5.63 2.77 -5.39
N LEU A 62 4.80 1.94 -4.77
CA LEU A 62 5.19 0.60 -4.32
C LEU A 62 5.66 -0.28 -5.49
N LEU A 63 4.99 -0.25 -6.63
CA LEU A 63 5.43 -0.96 -7.85
C LEU A 63 6.79 -0.47 -8.37
N GLN A 64 7.14 0.81 -8.16
CA GLN A 64 8.47 1.32 -8.47
C GLN A 64 9.51 0.74 -7.50
N GLU A 65 9.24 0.80 -6.19
CA GLU A 65 10.14 0.27 -5.16
C GLU A 65 10.33 -1.25 -5.29
N GLN A 66 9.28 -2.02 -5.62
CA GLN A 66 9.39 -3.46 -5.90
C GLN A 66 10.40 -3.77 -7.01
N ARG A 67 10.42 -2.97 -8.07
CA ARG A 67 11.39 -3.13 -9.18
C ARG A 67 12.82 -2.86 -8.72
N VAL A 68 13.02 -1.84 -7.88
CA VAL A 68 14.34 -1.50 -7.32
C VAL A 68 14.84 -2.63 -6.41
N MET A 69 13.95 -3.24 -5.63
CA MET A 69 14.29 -4.30 -4.67
C MET A 69 14.32 -5.70 -5.29
N GLY A 70 13.97 -5.85 -6.57
CA GLY A 70 13.90 -7.16 -7.23
C GLY A 70 12.76 -8.04 -6.71
N ASP A 71 11.71 -7.45 -6.15
CA ASP A 71 10.54 -8.18 -5.67
C ASP A 71 9.64 -8.60 -6.85
N ALA A 72 9.60 -9.89 -7.12
CA ALA A 72 8.91 -10.46 -8.28
C ALA A 72 7.40 -10.67 -8.07
N LEU A 73 6.84 -10.35 -6.89
CA LEU A 73 5.42 -10.52 -6.63
C LEU A 73 4.58 -9.54 -7.47
N ASP A 74 3.78 -10.06 -8.40
CA ASP A 74 2.88 -9.24 -9.22
C ASP A 74 1.64 -8.81 -8.43
N LEU A 75 1.73 -7.63 -7.84
CA LEU A 75 0.63 -7.03 -7.09
C LEU A 75 -0.52 -6.56 -7.99
N ARG A 76 -0.31 -6.34 -9.29
CA ARG A 76 -1.36 -5.84 -10.20
C ARG A 76 -2.46 -6.89 -10.39
N VAL A 77 -2.07 -8.16 -10.42
CA VAL A 77 -3.01 -9.29 -10.48
C VAL A 77 -3.78 -9.43 -9.16
N LYS A 78 -3.18 -9.04 -8.03
CA LYS A 78 -3.77 -9.16 -6.70
C LYS A 78 -4.70 -8.01 -6.34
N PHE A 79 -4.49 -6.82 -6.91
CA PHE A 79 -5.23 -5.60 -6.65
C PHE A 79 -5.55 -4.83 -7.94
N PRO A 80 -6.37 -5.39 -8.85
CA PRO A 80 -6.70 -4.74 -10.12
C PRO A 80 -7.37 -3.36 -9.94
N GLU A 81 -8.11 -3.14 -8.86
CA GLU A 81 -8.78 -1.88 -8.55
C GLU A 81 -7.82 -0.72 -8.26
N LEU A 82 -6.60 -1.05 -7.83
CA LEU A 82 -5.52 -0.09 -7.58
C LEU A 82 -4.67 0.18 -8.84
N THR A 83 -4.98 -0.48 -9.95
CA THR A 83 -4.34 -0.19 -11.24
C THR A 83 -5.06 0.94 -11.98
N GLY A 84 -4.30 1.84 -12.59
CA GLY A 84 -4.81 2.99 -13.34
C GLY A 84 -5.07 4.21 -12.46
N ILE A 85 -4.80 5.40 -13.01
CA ILE A 85 -5.06 6.71 -12.39
C ILE A 85 -6.48 7.12 -12.73
#